data_AF-A0A085LK07-F1
#
_entry.id   AF-A0A085LK07-F1
#
_cell.length_a   1.000
_cell.length_b   1.000
_cell.length_c   1.000
_cell.angle_alpha   90.00
_cell.angle_beta   90.00
_cell.angle_gamma   90.00
#
_symmetry.space_group_name_H-M   'P 1'
#
loop_
_entity.id
_entity.type
_entity.pdbx_description
1 polymer ?
#
loop_
_entity_poly.entity_id
_entity_poly.type
_entity_poly.pdbx_seq_one_letter_code
_entity_poly.pdbx_strand_id
1 'polypeptide(L)'
;MEKDSGPARENSTESSRQPGNPISKATELMKYLHMEEYAGSAALAQMIFQVALMLSSSLTSMSRALKVAKACPPKFQETFRSLYATAKRALDLVEENKQLPAPQRERNILSVELLLIVEKALEFLEDPFTMLTDQTLAEEAAELISCKLTQVELAQFRCMKNLREEEENK
;
A
#
# COMPACT_ATOMS: atom_id res chain seq x y z
N MET A 1 27.21 53.94 -34.58
CA MET A 1 26.23 52.85 -34.51
C MET A 1 26.92 51.68 -33.85
N GLU A 2 26.71 51.56 -32.55
CA GLU A 2 27.26 50.51 -31.70
C GLU A 2 26.51 49.19 -31.97
N LYS A 3 27.24 48.07 -32.02
CA LYS A 3 26.68 46.76 -31.67
C LYS A 3 27.66 46.05 -30.75
N ASP A 4 27.40 46.31 -29.49
CA ASP A 4 27.88 45.64 -28.30
C ASP A 4 27.53 44.15 -28.35
N SER A 5 28.49 43.28 -28.08
CA SER A 5 28.31 41.83 -27.95
C SER A 5 28.63 41.45 -26.51
N GLY A 6 27.63 41.54 -25.64
CA GLY A 6 27.70 41.03 -24.28
C GLY A 6 27.46 39.51 -24.22
N PRO A 7 28.05 38.79 -23.24
CA PRO A 7 27.82 37.37 -23.07
C PRO A 7 26.46 37.14 -22.41
N ALA A 8 25.65 36.26 -23.00
CA ALA A 8 24.37 35.85 -22.41
C ALA A 8 24.65 35.00 -21.16
N ARG A 9 24.36 35.61 -20.00
CA ARG A 9 24.31 34.98 -18.68
C ARG A 9 23.29 33.85 -18.64
N GLU A 10 23.67 32.84 -17.88
CA GLU A 10 22.90 31.71 -17.38
C GLU A 10 21.50 32.13 -16.92
N ASN A 11 20.48 31.39 -17.38
CA ASN A 11 19.27 31.20 -16.60
C ASN A 11 19.01 29.71 -16.52
N SER A 12 19.59 29.13 -15.46
CA SER A 12 19.12 27.92 -14.82
C SER A 12 17.64 28.11 -14.48
N THR A 13 16.77 27.39 -15.19
CA THR A 13 15.48 27.00 -14.63
C THR A 13 15.18 25.60 -15.11
N GLU A 14 15.90 24.70 -14.46
CA GLU A 14 15.51 23.34 -14.17
C GLU A 14 14.01 23.28 -13.85
N SER A 15 13.21 22.87 -14.83
CA SER A 15 11.89 22.29 -14.56
C SER A 15 11.87 20.91 -15.19
N SER A 16 12.77 20.08 -14.67
CA SER A 16 12.66 18.63 -14.73
C SER A 16 11.40 18.23 -13.96
N ARG A 17 10.22 18.41 -14.56
CA ARG A 17 9.07 17.56 -14.25
C ARG A 17 9.32 16.23 -14.94
N GLN A 18 10.26 15.47 -14.39
CA GLN A 18 10.19 14.02 -14.56
C GLN A 18 8.82 13.60 -14.02
N PRO A 19 8.04 12.81 -14.76
CA PRO A 19 6.89 12.14 -14.17
C PRO A 19 7.49 11.22 -13.11
N GLY A 20 7.41 11.68 -11.86
CA GLY A 20 7.91 10.94 -10.73
C GLY A 20 7.26 9.58 -10.79
N ASN A 21 8.06 8.55 -11.04
CA ASN A 21 7.73 7.19 -10.68
C ASN A 21 7.17 7.29 -9.26
N PRO A 22 5.89 6.95 -9.00
CA PRO A 22 5.33 7.18 -7.68
C PRO A 22 6.17 6.36 -6.72
N ILE A 23 6.98 7.03 -5.90
CA ILE A 23 7.70 6.34 -4.86
C ILE A 23 6.62 5.68 -4.02
N SER A 24 6.69 4.35 -3.96
CA SER A 24 5.64 3.54 -3.35
C SER A 24 5.50 3.98 -1.88
N LYS A 25 4.37 4.62 -1.56
CA LYS A 25 4.23 5.42 -0.35
C LYS A 25 4.16 4.56 0.90
N ALA A 26 3.69 3.31 0.80
CA ALA A 26 3.77 2.38 1.92
C ALA A 26 5.22 1.89 2.12
N THR A 27 5.99 1.73 1.05
CA THR A 27 7.44 1.41 1.15
C THR A 27 8.23 2.52 1.83
N GLU A 28 7.86 3.79 1.66
CA GLU A 28 8.50 4.89 2.41
C GLU A 28 8.26 4.78 3.92
N LEU A 29 7.08 4.32 4.35
CA LEU A 29 6.74 4.15 5.77
C LEU A 29 7.67 3.15 6.48
N MET A 30 8.21 2.17 5.75
CA MET A 30 9.17 1.21 6.30
C MET A 30 10.40 1.89 6.90
N LYS A 31 10.84 3.02 6.36
CA LYS A 31 11.99 3.77 6.91
C LYS A 31 11.74 4.18 8.36
N TYR A 32 10.53 4.64 8.66
CA TYR A 32 10.13 5.09 9.99
C TYR A 32 9.91 3.94 10.98
N LEU A 33 9.56 2.75 10.50
CA LEU A 33 9.48 1.56 11.36
C LEU A 33 10.83 1.10 11.89
N HIS A 34 11.90 1.30 11.11
CA HIS A 34 13.27 0.93 11.51
C HIS A 34 13.91 1.97 12.44
N MET A 35 13.29 3.14 12.61
CA MET A 35 13.72 4.17 13.54
C MET A 35 13.00 3.98 14.87
N GLU A 36 13.70 3.56 15.93
CA GLU A 36 13.07 3.26 17.24
C GLU A 36 12.23 4.40 17.79
N GLU A 37 12.70 5.65 17.60
CA GLU A 37 12.00 6.86 18.03
C GLU A 37 10.65 7.06 17.31
N TYR A 38 10.51 6.56 16.09
CA TYR A 38 9.32 6.79 15.25
C TYR A 38 8.38 5.60 15.17
N ALA A 39 8.87 4.38 15.38
CA ALA A 39 8.10 3.15 15.19
C ALA A 39 6.81 3.12 16.03
N GLY A 40 6.84 3.64 17.26
CA GLY A 40 5.67 3.77 18.15
C GLY A 40 5.01 5.15 18.14
N SER A 41 5.39 6.06 17.25
CA SER A 41 4.98 7.46 17.31
C SER A 41 3.57 7.72 16.75
N ALA A 42 2.92 8.76 17.27
CA ALA A 42 1.67 9.28 16.72
C ALA A 42 1.87 9.92 15.33
N ALA A 43 3.05 10.46 15.05
CA ALA A 43 3.39 11.00 13.73
C ALA A 43 3.35 9.90 12.66
N LEU A 44 3.94 8.73 12.94
CA LEU A 44 3.86 7.59 12.03
C LEU A 44 2.41 7.10 11.86
N ALA A 45 1.61 7.06 12.93
CA ALA A 45 0.19 6.71 12.85
C ALA A 45 -0.60 7.67 11.93
N GLN A 46 -0.29 8.97 11.96
CA GLN A 46 -0.89 9.95 11.04
C GLN A 46 -0.46 9.73 9.59
N MET A 47 0.82 9.43 9.35
CA MET A 47 1.32 9.12 7.99
C MET A 47 0.66 7.84 7.44
N ILE A 48 0.54 6.79 8.25
CA ILE A 48 -0.19 5.56 7.93
C ILE A 48 -1.62 5.89 7.50
N PHE A 49 -2.33 6.72 8.26
CA PHE A 49 -3.70 7.13 7.92
C PHE A 49 -3.77 7.86 6.58
N GLN A 50 -2.84 8.79 6.30
CA GLN A 50 -2.81 9.51 5.03
C GLN A 50 -2.56 8.56 3.84
N VAL A 51 -1.63 7.61 3.99
CA VAL A 51 -1.35 6.61 2.95
C VAL A 51 -2.57 5.68 2.76
N ALA A 52 -3.23 5.25 3.83
CA ALA A 52 -4.44 4.44 3.76
C ALA A 52 -5.56 5.14 2.97
N LEU A 53 -5.79 6.44 3.21
CA LEU A 53 -6.76 7.22 2.45
C LEU A 53 -6.41 7.30 0.96
N MET A 54 -5.15 7.52 0.64
CA MET A 54 -4.69 7.59 -0.74
C MET A 54 -4.88 6.25 -1.47
N LEU A 55 -4.42 5.15 -0.87
CA LEU A 55 -4.56 3.82 -1.45
C LEU A 55 -6.03 3.38 -1.56
N SER A 56 -6.87 3.75 -0.59
CA SER A 56 -8.32 3.54 -0.65
C SER A 56 -8.97 4.27 -1.82
N SER A 57 -8.53 5.50 -2.11
CA SER A 57 -8.97 6.24 -3.30
C SER A 57 -8.55 5.53 -4.60
N SER A 58 -7.29 5.09 -4.70
CA SER A 58 -6.81 4.32 -5.86
C SER A 58 -7.61 3.04 -6.05
N LEU A 59 -7.80 2.23 -5.00
CA LEU A 59 -8.56 0.99 -5.08
C LEU A 59 -10.03 1.23 -5.43
N THR A 60 -10.64 2.31 -4.92
CA THR A 60 -12.02 2.69 -5.28
C THR A 60 -12.15 2.96 -6.77
N SER A 61 -11.14 3.60 -7.38
CA SER A 61 -11.14 3.86 -8.84
C SER A 61 -11.11 2.57 -9.67
N MET A 62 -10.48 1.51 -9.14
CA MET A 62 -10.42 0.18 -9.77
C MET A 62 -11.75 -0.60 -9.73
N SER A 63 -12.73 -0.18 -8.92
CA SER A 63 -14.06 -0.82 -8.87
C SER A 63 -14.78 -0.80 -10.24
N ARG A 64 -14.49 0.20 -11.08
CA ARG A 64 -15.00 0.28 -12.45
C ARG A 64 -14.26 -0.67 -13.38
N ALA A 65 -12.94 -0.79 -13.24
CA ALA A 65 -12.12 -1.74 -13.99
C ALA A 65 -12.58 -3.18 -13.75
N LEU A 66 -12.99 -3.52 -12.51
CA LEU A 66 -13.60 -4.83 -12.18
C LEU A 66 -14.83 -5.17 -13.02
N LYS A 67 -15.64 -4.17 -13.40
CA LYS A 67 -16.82 -4.37 -14.26
C LYS A 67 -16.43 -4.66 -15.70
N VAL A 68 -15.38 -4.01 -16.19
CA VAL A 68 -14.83 -4.19 -17.56
C VAL A 68 -14.09 -5.52 -17.67
N ALA A 69 -13.41 -5.95 -16.60
CA ALA A 69 -12.72 -7.24 -16.52
C ALA A 69 -13.64 -8.44 -16.80
N LYS A 70 -14.98 -8.31 -16.69
CA LYS A 70 -15.94 -9.38 -17.02
C LYS A 70 -15.84 -9.89 -18.47
N ALA A 71 -15.28 -9.10 -19.38
CA ALA A 71 -15.06 -9.49 -20.77
C ALA A 71 -13.71 -10.20 -21.01
N CYS A 72 -12.82 -10.26 -20.00
CA CYS A 72 -11.49 -10.87 -20.09
C CYS A 72 -11.52 -12.39 -19.85
N PRO A 73 -10.44 -13.12 -20.14
CA PRO A 73 -10.36 -14.56 -19.87
C PRO A 73 -10.66 -14.92 -18.41
N PRO A 74 -11.32 -16.06 -18.11
CA PRO A 74 -11.77 -16.40 -16.75
C PRO A 74 -10.69 -16.30 -15.68
N LYS A 75 -9.48 -16.80 -15.96
CA LYS A 75 -8.35 -16.73 -15.05
C LYS A 75 -7.94 -15.30 -14.70
N PHE A 76 -7.88 -14.41 -15.69
CA PHE A 76 -7.61 -12.98 -15.44
C PHE A 76 -8.67 -12.39 -14.51
N GLN A 77 -9.95 -12.73 -14.71
CA GLN A 77 -11.03 -12.24 -13.85
C GLN A 77 -10.87 -12.70 -12.40
N GLU A 78 -10.47 -13.96 -12.23
CA GLU A 78 -10.24 -14.56 -10.91
C GLU A 78 -9.06 -13.87 -10.20
N THR A 79 -7.92 -13.73 -10.87
CA THR A 79 -6.74 -13.04 -10.32
C THR A 79 -7.06 -11.58 -9.98
N PHE A 80 -7.72 -10.86 -10.88
CA PHE A 80 -8.12 -9.46 -10.64
C PHE A 80 -9.07 -9.34 -9.45
N ARG A 81 -10.07 -10.24 -9.34
CA ARG A 81 -10.99 -10.27 -8.18
C ARG A 81 -10.25 -10.58 -6.88
N SER A 82 -9.33 -11.54 -6.91
CA SER A 82 -8.53 -11.94 -5.76
C SER A 82 -7.68 -10.78 -5.24
N LEU A 83 -6.92 -10.13 -6.13
CA LEU A 83 -6.11 -8.96 -5.79
C LEU A 83 -6.97 -7.81 -5.23
N TYR A 84 -8.10 -7.51 -5.88
CA TYR A 84 -9.01 -6.45 -5.44
C TYR A 84 -9.60 -6.75 -4.05
N ALA A 85 -10.09 -7.97 -3.83
CA ALA A 85 -10.66 -8.38 -2.55
C ALA A 85 -9.61 -8.37 -1.43
N THR A 86 -8.39 -8.82 -1.73
CA THR A 86 -7.27 -8.85 -0.78
C THR A 86 -6.84 -7.44 -0.39
N ALA A 87 -6.68 -6.54 -1.36
CA ALA A 87 -6.39 -5.12 -1.11
C ALA A 87 -7.48 -4.45 -0.29
N LYS A 88 -8.75 -4.72 -0.60
CA LYS A 88 -9.87 -4.18 0.17
C LYS A 88 -9.84 -4.67 1.62
N ARG A 89 -9.65 -5.99 1.83
CA ARG A 89 -9.56 -6.56 3.17
C ARG A 89 -8.39 -5.98 3.95
N ALA A 90 -7.24 -5.78 3.31
CA ALA A 90 -6.09 -5.17 3.95
C ALA A 90 -6.38 -3.73 4.43
N LEU A 91 -7.09 -2.92 3.65
CA LEU A 91 -7.53 -1.58 4.08
C LEU A 91 -8.53 -1.65 5.24
N ASP A 92 -9.48 -2.59 5.19
CA ASP A 92 -10.43 -2.81 6.30
C ASP A 92 -9.66 -3.15 7.60
N LEU A 93 -8.63 -4.00 7.51
CA LEU A 93 -7.76 -4.36 8.64
C LEU A 93 -6.89 -3.20 9.18
N VAL A 94 -6.49 -2.25 8.34
CA VAL A 94 -5.78 -1.04 8.79
C VAL A 94 -6.69 -0.21 9.70
N GLU A 95 -7.98 -0.16 9.40
CA GLU A 95 -8.96 0.51 10.26
C GLU A 95 -9.16 -0.25 11.58
N GLU A 96 -9.31 -1.58 11.51
CA GLU A 96 -9.43 -2.45 12.69
C GLU A 96 -8.20 -2.33 13.62
N ASN A 97 -6.98 -2.17 13.06
CA ASN A 97 -5.74 -1.99 13.81
C ASN A 97 -5.76 -0.79 14.77
N LYS A 98 -6.56 0.24 14.51
CA LYS A 98 -6.68 1.40 15.42
C LYS A 98 -7.20 0.99 16.78
N GLN A 99 -8.08 -0.01 16.80
CA GLN A 99 -8.74 -0.53 18.00
C GLN A 99 -8.06 -1.79 18.55
N LEU A 100 -7.01 -2.28 17.88
CA LEU A 100 -6.29 -3.46 18.34
C LEU A 100 -5.67 -3.18 19.73
N PRO A 101 -5.88 -4.05 20.72
CA PRO A 101 -5.34 -3.85 22.05
C PRO A 101 -3.85 -4.27 22.08
N ALA A 102 -3.02 -3.48 21.42
CA ALA A 102 -1.60 -3.69 21.27
C ALA A 102 -0.82 -2.35 21.41
N PRO A 103 0.46 -2.38 21.80
CA PRO A 103 1.32 -1.20 21.78
C PRO A 103 1.25 -0.47 20.43
N GLN A 104 1.34 0.87 20.44
CA GLN A 104 1.25 1.67 19.21
C GLN A 104 2.28 1.24 18.16
N ARG A 105 3.47 0.79 18.60
CA ARG A 105 4.50 0.23 17.73
C ARG A 105 4.02 -0.97 16.94
N GLU A 106 3.39 -1.94 17.61
CA GLU A 106 2.86 -3.14 16.95
C GLU A 106 1.72 -2.78 16.00
N ARG A 107 0.80 -1.90 16.42
CA ARG A 107 -0.26 -1.38 15.55
C ARG A 107 0.28 -0.71 14.29
N ASN A 108 1.34 0.09 14.42
CA ASN A 108 2.00 0.75 13.30
C ASN A 108 2.67 -0.26 12.37
N ILE A 109 3.39 -1.26 12.90
CA ILE A 109 4.03 -2.32 12.11
C ILE A 109 2.97 -3.05 11.26
N LEU A 110 1.93 -3.59 11.92
CA LEU A 110 0.87 -4.33 11.23
C LEU A 110 0.16 -3.46 10.19
N SER A 111 -0.06 -2.18 10.49
CA SER A 111 -0.71 -1.28 9.53
C SER A 111 0.15 -1.01 8.30
N VAL A 112 1.47 -0.83 8.45
CA VAL A 112 2.38 -0.66 7.31
C VAL A 112 2.46 -1.95 6.47
N GLU A 113 2.52 -3.12 7.10
CA GLU A 113 2.48 -4.41 6.38
C GLU A 113 1.22 -4.56 5.52
N LEU A 114 0.07 -4.16 6.05
CA LEU A 114 -1.19 -4.14 5.30
C LEU A 114 -1.16 -3.12 4.15
N LEU A 115 -0.59 -1.93 4.34
CA LEU A 115 -0.49 -0.93 3.28
C LEU A 115 0.44 -1.40 2.15
N LEU A 116 1.51 -2.14 2.46
CA LEU A 116 2.38 -2.77 1.46
C LEU A 116 1.65 -3.82 0.63
N ILE A 117 0.76 -4.60 1.27
CA ILE A 117 -0.13 -5.56 0.59
C ILE A 117 -1.03 -4.83 -0.42
N VAL A 118 -1.66 -3.73 0.01
CA VAL A 118 -2.54 -2.92 -0.86
C VAL A 118 -1.78 -2.35 -2.04
N GLU A 119 -0.62 -1.76 -1.78
CA GLU A 119 0.23 -1.16 -2.80
C GLU A 119 0.69 -2.18 -3.83
N LYS A 120 1.15 -3.36 -3.37
CA LYS A 120 1.56 -4.42 -4.29
C LYS A 120 0.41 -4.94 -5.13
N ALA A 121 -0.80 -5.04 -4.57
CA ALA A 121 -1.97 -5.41 -5.35
C ALA A 121 -2.34 -4.34 -6.39
N LEU A 122 -2.23 -3.05 -6.05
CA LEU A 122 -2.52 -1.95 -6.96
C LEU A 122 -1.55 -1.90 -8.15
N GLU A 123 -0.27 -2.27 -8.00
CA GLU A 123 0.67 -2.37 -9.12
C GLU A 123 0.12 -3.25 -10.26
N PHE A 124 -0.57 -4.34 -9.93
CA PHE A 124 -1.20 -5.21 -10.93
C PHE A 124 -2.57 -4.71 -11.38
N LEU A 125 -3.38 -4.17 -10.47
CA LEU A 125 -4.73 -3.71 -10.78
C LEU A 125 -4.73 -2.45 -11.67
N GLU A 126 -3.77 -1.56 -11.49
CA GLU A 126 -3.60 -0.32 -12.27
C GLU A 126 -3.01 -0.59 -13.66
N ASP A 127 -2.25 -1.69 -13.83
CA ASP A 127 -1.75 -2.16 -15.11
C ASP A 127 -2.30 -3.56 -15.49
N PRO A 128 -3.59 -3.62 -15.88
CA PRO A 128 -4.22 -4.88 -16.27
C PRO A 128 -3.63 -5.47 -17.56
N PHE A 129 -2.91 -4.69 -18.37
CA PHE A 129 -2.24 -5.22 -19.56
C PHE A 129 -1.08 -6.11 -19.17
N THR A 130 -0.26 -5.70 -18.20
CA THR A 130 0.81 -6.54 -17.64
C THR A 130 0.26 -7.85 -17.08
N MET A 131 -0.87 -7.81 -16.36
CA MET A 131 -1.56 -9.02 -15.90
C MET A 131 -2.07 -9.92 -17.03
N LEU A 132 -2.45 -9.36 -18.18
CA LEU A 132 -2.88 -10.14 -19.35
C LEU A 132 -1.70 -10.76 -20.10
N THR A 133 -0.56 -10.06 -20.16
CA THR A 133 0.64 -10.53 -20.86
C THR A 133 1.45 -11.53 -20.04
N ASP A 134 1.46 -11.38 -18.71
CA ASP A 134 2.17 -12.25 -17.77
C ASP A 134 1.22 -12.75 -16.67
N GLN A 135 0.32 -13.63 -17.08
CA GLN A 135 -0.72 -14.19 -16.22
C GLN A 135 -0.14 -15.00 -15.05
N THR A 136 0.93 -15.75 -15.28
CA THR A 136 1.58 -16.56 -14.23
C THR A 136 2.13 -15.66 -13.13
N LEU A 137 2.83 -14.58 -13.49
CA LEU A 137 3.35 -13.62 -12.51
C LEU A 137 2.21 -12.98 -11.69
N ALA A 138 1.10 -12.66 -12.32
CA ALA A 138 -0.06 -12.08 -11.64
C ALA A 138 -0.73 -13.08 -10.68
N GLU A 139 -0.82 -14.36 -11.07
CA GLU A 139 -1.34 -15.45 -10.21
C GLU A 139 -0.44 -15.68 -8.99
N GLU A 140 0.88 -15.80 -9.20
CA GLU A 140 1.87 -15.94 -8.12
C GLU A 140 1.85 -14.74 -7.16
N ALA A 141 1.72 -13.53 -7.71
CA ALA A 141 1.59 -12.33 -6.89
C ALA A 141 0.31 -12.36 -6.06
N ALA A 142 -0.83 -12.74 -6.64
CA ALA A 142 -2.09 -12.85 -5.91
C ALA A 142 -2.01 -13.85 -4.75
N GLU A 143 -1.38 -15.02 -4.98
CA GLU A 143 -1.18 -16.03 -3.94
C GLU A 143 -0.24 -15.52 -2.83
N LEU A 144 0.87 -14.88 -3.19
CA LEU A 144 1.81 -14.33 -2.22
C LEU A 144 1.18 -13.22 -1.36
N ILE A 145 0.43 -12.31 -2.00
CA ILE A 145 -0.26 -11.21 -1.32
C ILE A 145 -1.33 -11.78 -0.36
N SER A 146 -2.08 -12.79 -0.79
CA SER A 146 -3.07 -13.49 0.05
C SER A 146 -2.42 -14.19 1.25
N CYS A 147 -1.28 -14.86 1.04
CA CYS A 147 -0.51 -15.48 2.11
C CYS A 147 -0.04 -14.45 3.15
N LYS A 148 0.48 -13.30 2.69
CA LYS A 148 0.91 -12.22 3.58
C LYS A 148 -0.26 -11.64 4.37
N LEU A 149 -1.41 -11.41 3.74
CA LEU A 149 -2.61 -10.95 4.44
C LEU A 149 -2.99 -11.90 5.57
N THR A 150 -3.00 -13.21 5.28
CA THR A 150 -3.31 -14.25 6.28
C THR A 150 -2.33 -14.21 7.46
N GLN A 151 -1.03 -13.99 7.20
CA GLN A 151 -0.03 -13.88 8.27
C GLN A 151 -0.29 -12.68 9.18
N VAL A 152 -0.68 -11.53 8.62
CA VAL A 152 -1.01 -10.34 9.39
C VAL A 152 -2.29 -10.53 10.21
N GLU A 153 -3.32 -11.15 9.64
CA GLU A 153 -4.56 -11.49 10.37
C GLU A 153 -4.29 -12.41 11.56
N LEU A 154 -3.41 -13.39 11.39
CA LEU A 154 -2.97 -14.26 12.50
C LEU A 154 -2.22 -13.47 13.58
N ALA A 155 -1.40 -12.49 13.20
CA ALA A 155 -0.71 -11.63 14.16
C ALA A 155 -1.70 -10.76 14.95
N GLN A 156 -2.68 -10.14 14.30
CA GLN A 156 -3.76 -9.40 14.96
C GLN A 156 -4.56 -10.29 15.92
N PHE A 157 -4.90 -11.51 15.50
CA PHE A 157 -5.62 -12.46 16.34
C PHE A 157 -4.85 -12.79 17.63
N ARG A 158 -3.53 -12.96 17.56
CA ARG A 158 -2.69 -13.19 18.73
C ARG A 158 -2.71 -12.02 19.70
N CYS A 159 -2.65 -10.78 19.22
CA CYS A 159 -2.78 -9.59 20.07
C CYS A 159 -4.12 -9.58 20.82
N MET A 160 -5.23 -9.93 20.15
CA MET A 160 -6.54 -10.01 20.79
C MET A 160 -6.66 -11.16 21.80
N LYS A 161 -6.00 -12.30 21.56
CA LYS A 161 -6.05 -13.45 22.45
C LYS A 161 -5.29 -13.20 23.76
N ASN A 162 -4.11 -12.60 23.69
CA ASN A 162 -3.28 -12.32 24.86
C ASN A 162 -4.01 -11.45 25.90
N LEU A 163 -4.90 -10.55 25.47
CA LEU A 163 -5.73 -9.77 26.41
C LEU A 163 -6.70 -10.63 27.23
N ARG A 164 -7.35 -11.62 26.61
CA ARG A 164 -8.34 -12.46 27.30
C ARG A 164 -7.67 -13.29 28.38
N GLU A 165 -6.47 -13.79 28.11
CA GLU A 165 -5.68 -14.56 29.08
C GLU A 165 -5.15 -13.68 30.22
N GLU A 166 -4.87 -12.39 29.98
CA GLU A 166 -4.52 -11.43 31.05
C GLU A 166 -5.72 -10.98 31.89
N GLU A 167 -6.93 -10.93 31.31
CA GLU A 167 -8.17 -10.60 32.01
C GLU A 167 -8.69 -11.78 32.86
N GLU A 168 -8.51 -13.03 32.41
CA GLU A 168 -8.92 -14.23 33.16
C GLU A 168 -7.98 -14.57 34.33
N ASN A 169 -6.76 -14.02 34.35
CA ASN A 169 -5.75 -14.27 35.39
C ASN A 169 -5.64 -13.12 36.43
N LYS A 170 -6.56 -12.16 36.43
CA LYS A 170 -6.67 -11.07 37.42
C LYS A 170 -7.89 -11.26 38.32
#